data_AF-A0A9N9E2Z9-F1
#
_entry.id   AF-A0A9N9E2Z9-F1
#
_cell.length_a   1.000
_cell.length_b   1.000
_cell.length_c   1.000
_cell.angle_alpha   90.00
_cell.angle_beta   90.00
_cell.angle_gamma   90.00
#
_symmetry.space_group_name_H-M   'P 1'
#
loop_
_entity.id
_entity.type
_entity.pdbx_description
1 polymer ?
#
loop_
_entity_poly.entity_id
_entity_poly.type
_entity_poly.pdbx_seq_one_letter_code
_entity_poly.pdbx_strand_id
1 'polypeptide(L)'
;CVCMPNALTDEIKEKICFQPTEVIAINRVPTSYHFPMLLQRQKVAEFLANELKLDNIQVSEEQKRSGEQAIQGWKRLIASHDSSSQTVTIALVSKYQQNLHIFVNQSLEHACVYCGYQLAVKWIDGSDLEPEAETAFPTRYRDAWDSIANANGIIVPDGFVYQDVEGAIAAVRYAREHGVPFLGIGLGFQAAVLELHATCVKLQEIDSNSQQSVFVIDKNTACVQSISFCDEHEGLKSREAYRSRQITERYLTQYKIASPKFLQTIVENGMFVVAGDDSKTRVDI
;
A
#
# COMPACT_ATOMS: atom_id res chain seq x y z
N CYS A 1 -10.44 -27.77 4.88
CA CYS A 1 -10.36 -27.94 3.41
C CYS A 1 -10.57 -26.61 2.70
N VAL A 2 -9.63 -26.20 1.84
CA VAL A 2 -9.82 -25.03 0.96
C VAL A 2 -10.59 -25.48 -0.28
N CYS A 3 -11.75 -24.91 -0.52
CA CYS A 3 -12.67 -25.32 -1.58
C CYS A 3 -12.91 -24.17 -2.55
N MET A 4 -12.62 -24.44 -3.82
CA MET A 4 -12.82 -23.52 -4.93
C MET A 4 -13.52 -24.31 -6.05
N PRO A 5 -14.69 -23.89 -6.59
CA PRO A 5 -15.51 -22.72 -6.26
C PRO A 5 -16.74 -23.01 -5.38
N ASN A 6 -17.12 -24.28 -5.18
CA ASN A 6 -18.38 -24.64 -4.52
C ASN A 6 -18.21 -24.87 -3.01
N ALA A 7 -19.23 -24.47 -2.25
CA ALA A 7 -19.29 -24.77 -0.83
C ALA A 7 -19.33 -26.30 -0.61
N LEU A 8 -18.59 -26.78 0.39
CA LEU A 8 -18.67 -28.17 0.85
C LEU A 8 -20.06 -28.45 1.40
N THR A 9 -20.80 -29.36 0.75
CA THR A 9 -22.01 -29.94 1.30
C THR A 9 -21.66 -30.89 2.44
N ASP A 10 -22.61 -31.14 3.35
CA ASP A 10 -22.38 -32.05 4.48
C ASP A 10 -22.11 -33.49 4.00
N GLU A 11 -22.71 -33.92 2.89
CA GLU A 11 -22.39 -35.20 2.23
C GLU A 11 -20.91 -35.33 1.83
N ILE A 12 -20.27 -34.23 1.41
CA ILE A 12 -18.84 -34.26 1.06
C ILE A 12 -17.99 -34.27 2.34
N LYS A 13 -18.42 -33.56 3.39
CA LYS A 13 -17.72 -33.57 4.68
C LYS A 13 -17.70 -34.96 5.31
N GLU A 14 -18.82 -35.69 5.24
CA GLU A 14 -18.92 -37.09 5.69
C GLU A 14 -17.96 -38.03 4.96
N LYS A 15 -17.66 -37.75 3.68
CA LYS A 15 -16.68 -38.52 2.91
C LYS A 15 -15.23 -38.19 3.28
N ILE A 16 -14.97 -37.01 3.81
CA ILE A 16 -13.63 -36.55 4.20
C ILE A 16 -13.26 -37.07 5.59
N CYS A 17 -14.20 -36.98 6.54
CA CYS A 17 -14.00 -37.45 7.90
C CYS A 17 -15.30 -38.08 8.44
N PHE A 18 -15.15 -39.13 9.26
CA PHE A 18 -16.25 -39.75 9.99
C PHE A 18 -16.97 -38.78 10.95
N GLN A 19 -16.31 -37.67 11.34
CA GLN A 19 -16.92 -36.59 12.09
C GLN A 19 -17.00 -35.31 11.23
N PRO A 20 -18.14 -35.04 10.57
CA PRO A 20 -18.32 -33.87 9.69
C PRO A 20 -18.11 -32.53 10.40
N THR A 21 -18.32 -32.49 11.72
CA THR A 21 -18.15 -31.31 12.58
C THR A 21 -16.68 -30.87 12.70
N GLU A 22 -15.73 -31.77 12.44
CA GLU A 22 -14.29 -31.45 12.45
C GLU A 22 -13.81 -30.90 11.09
N VAL A 23 -14.66 -30.94 10.06
CA VAL A 23 -14.30 -30.49 8.71
C VAL A 23 -14.63 -29.01 8.53
N ILE A 24 -13.60 -28.17 8.66
CA ILE A 24 -13.72 -26.72 8.39
C ILE A 24 -13.62 -26.47 6.87
N ALA A 25 -14.70 -25.95 6.30
CA ALA A 25 -14.79 -25.55 4.90
C ALA A 25 -14.32 -24.11 4.70
N ILE A 26 -13.25 -23.90 3.96
CA ILE A 26 -12.74 -22.57 3.61
C ILE A 26 -13.07 -22.31 2.14
N ASN A 27 -14.12 -21.53 1.90
CA ASN A 27 -14.48 -21.09 0.55
C ASN A 27 -13.78 -19.78 0.22
N ARG A 28 -13.72 -19.42 -1.07
CA ARG A 28 -13.24 -18.10 -1.49
C ARG A 28 -14.12 -17.02 -0.84
N VAL A 29 -13.47 -16.09 -0.14
CA VAL A 29 -14.12 -14.91 0.45
C VAL A 29 -13.73 -13.64 -0.31
N PRO A 30 -14.59 -12.60 -0.33
CA PRO A 30 -14.30 -11.36 -1.05
C PRO A 30 -13.06 -10.63 -0.53
N THR A 31 -12.94 -10.54 0.79
CA THR A 31 -11.84 -9.86 1.50
C THR A 31 -11.36 -10.72 2.67
N SER A 32 -10.14 -10.48 3.15
CA SER A 32 -9.58 -11.15 4.33
C SER A 32 -10.45 -10.93 5.59
N TYR A 33 -11.18 -9.82 5.66
CA TYR A 33 -12.10 -9.48 6.76
C TYR A 33 -13.28 -10.44 6.89
N HIS A 34 -13.67 -11.12 5.82
CA HIS A 34 -14.74 -12.10 5.86
C HIS A 34 -14.32 -13.42 6.52
N PHE A 35 -13.02 -13.69 6.60
CA PHE A 35 -12.51 -14.97 7.09
C PHE A 35 -12.89 -15.25 8.55
N PRO A 36 -12.77 -14.30 9.51
CA PRO A 36 -13.29 -14.49 10.87
C PRO A 36 -14.79 -14.82 10.91
N MET A 37 -15.61 -14.19 10.06
CA MET A 37 -17.05 -14.47 10.01
C MET A 37 -17.35 -15.86 9.45
N LEU A 38 -16.54 -16.33 8.48
CA LEU A 38 -16.62 -17.69 7.95
C LEU A 38 -16.32 -18.74 9.04
N LEU A 39 -15.29 -18.50 9.86
CA LEU A 39 -14.94 -19.38 10.99
C LEU A 39 -16.01 -19.34 12.09
N GLN A 40 -16.55 -18.17 12.39
CA GLN A 40 -17.62 -18.01 13.37
C GLN A 40 -18.88 -18.78 12.96
N ARG A 41 -19.28 -18.71 11.68
CA ARG A 41 -20.45 -19.47 11.16
C ARG A 41 -20.30 -20.98 11.29
N GLN A 42 -19.06 -21.47 11.26
CA GLN A 42 -18.74 -22.89 11.39
C GLN A 42 -18.42 -23.33 12.82
N LYS A 43 -18.64 -22.44 13.80
CA LYS A 43 -18.46 -22.73 15.23
C LYS A 43 -17.05 -23.24 15.60
N VAL A 44 -16.03 -22.73 14.89
CA VAL A 44 -14.63 -23.15 15.09
C VAL A 44 -14.14 -22.76 16.48
N ALA A 45 -14.60 -21.63 17.03
CA ALA A 45 -14.24 -21.19 18.37
C ALA A 45 -14.79 -22.13 19.45
N GLU A 46 -16.06 -22.56 19.35
CA GLU A 46 -16.64 -23.53 20.28
C GLU A 46 -15.97 -24.90 20.17
N PHE A 47 -15.66 -25.34 18.95
CA PHE A 47 -14.89 -26.57 18.73
C PHE A 47 -13.53 -26.53 19.42
N LEU A 48 -12.74 -25.47 19.20
CA LEU A 48 -11.43 -25.31 19.85
C LEU A 48 -11.54 -25.19 21.38
N ALA A 49 -12.58 -24.53 21.89
CA ALA A 49 -12.80 -24.41 23.33
C ALA A 49 -13.04 -25.78 23.99
N ASN A 50 -13.84 -26.64 23.35
CA ASN A 50 -14.10 -28.00 23.82
C ASN A 50 -12.83 -28.87 23.77
N GLU A 51 -12.12 -28.86 22.64
CA GLU A 51 -10.91 -29.68 22.44
C GLU A 51 -9.77 -29.27 23.39
N LEU A 52 -9.58 -27.97 23.59
CA LEU A 52 -8.57 -27.44 24.50
C LEU A 52 -9.03 -27.40 25.96
N LYS A 53 -10.25 -27.88 26.26
CA LYS A 53 -10.86 -27.93 27.61
C LYS A 53 -10.84 -26.56 28.31
N LEU A 54 -11.21 -25.52 27.58
CA LEU A 54 -11.21 -24.15 28.05
C LEU A 54 -12.41 -23.81 28.95
N ASP A 55 -13.32 -24.76 29.20
CA ASP A 55 -14.54 -24.59 30.01
C ASP A 55 -14.26 -24.11 31.45
N ASN A 56 -13.07 -24.39 31.97
CA ASN A 56 -12.66 -23.99 33.32
C ASN A 56 -12.07 -22.56 33.37
N ILE A 57 -11.88 -21.90 32.24
CA ILE A 57 -11.39 -20.53 32.19
C ILE A 57 -12.51 -19.58 32.63
N GLN A 58 -12.31 -18.92 33.76
CA GLN A 58 -13.21 -17.88 34.23
C GLN A 58 -13.03 -16.62 33.37
N VAL A 59 -14.01 -16.35 32.51
CA VAL A 59 -14.08 -15.13 31.71
C VAL A 59 -15.00 -14.15 32.42
N SER A 60 -14.50 -12.96 32.75
CA SER A 60 -15.31 -11.93 33.42
C SER A 60 -16.44 -11.44 32.50
N GLU A 61 -17.54 -10.96 33.07
CA GLU A 61 -18.63 -10.36 32.28
C GLU A 61 -18.15 -9.18 31.42
N GLU A 62 -17.14 -8.45 31.89
CA GLU A 62 -16.50 -7.39 31.10
C GLU A 62 -15.78 -7.93 29.86
N GLN A 63 -15.03 -9.03 29.99
CA GLN A 63 -14.36 -9.67 28.87
C GLN A 63 -15.36 -10.24 27.84
N LYS A 64 -16.46 -10.82 28.30
CA LYS A 64 -17.55 -11.29 27.42
C LYS A 64 -18.15 -10.13 26.63
N ARG A 65 -18.52 -9.05 27.31
CA ARG A 65 -19.06 -7.83 26.68
C ARG A 65 -18.08 -7.23 25.68
N SER A 66 -16.79 -7.18 26.01
CA SER A 66 -15.73 -6.72 25.11
C SER A 66 -15.64 -7.57 23.85
N GLY A 67 -15.68 -8.90 23.98
CA GLY A 67 -15.69 -9.83 22.85
C GLY A 67 -16.92 -9.66 21.95
N GLU A 68 -18.11 -9.52 22.54
CA GLU A 68 -19.35 -9.26 21.80
C GLU A 68 -19.29 -7.93 21.03
N GLN A 69 -18.80 -6.87 21.67
CA GLN A 69 -18.61 -5.57 21.03
C GLN A 69 -17.61 -5.64 19.88
N ALA A 70 -16.51 -6.39 20.04
CA ALA A 70 -15.53 -6.60 18.97
C ALA A 70 -16.16 -7.31 17.76
N ILE A 71 -16.93 -8.38 17.99
CA ILE A 71 -17.64 -9.11 16.92
C ILE A 71 -18.67 -8.20 16.22
N GLN A 72 -19.43 -7.41 16.98
CA GLN A 72 -20.39 -6.47 16.42
C GLN A 72 -19.72 -5.35 15.62
N GLY A 73 -18.57 -4.84 16.09
CA GLY A 73 -17.73 -3.91 15.34
C GLY A 73 -17.26 -4.49 14.01
N TRP A 74 -16.77 -5.73 14.05
CA TRP A 74 -16.31 -6.45 12.86
C TRP A 74 -17.43 -6.64 11.83
N LYS A 75 -18.63 -7.05 12.28
CA LYS A 75 -19.81 -7.20 11.42
C LYS A 75 -20.24 -5.90 10.78
N ARG A 76 -20.23 -4.78 11.53
CA ARG A 76 -20.57 -3.46 10.98
C ARG A 76 -19.59 -3.02 9.91
N LEU A 77 -18.30 -3.24 10.13
CA LEU A 77 -17.23 -2.90 9.19
C LEU A 77 -17.37 -3.67 7.87
N ILE A 78 -17.60 -4.99 7.93
CA ILE A 78 -17.86 -5.79 6.73
C ILE A 78 -19.15 -5.35 6.03
N ALA A 79 -20.25 -5.17 6.78
CA ALA A 79 -21.52 -4.77 6.19
C ALA A 79 -21.44 -3.42 5.47
N SER A 80 -20.67 -2.46 6.00
CA SER A 80 -20.42 -1.17 5.34
C SER A 80 -19.65 -1.34 4.03
N HIS A 81 -18.67 -2.26 3.99
CA HIS A 81 -17.91 -2.54 2.79
C HIS A 81 -18.77 -3.26 1.73
N ASP A 82 -19.48 -4.32 2.13
CA ASP A 82 -20.32 -5.14 1.24
C ASP A 82 -21.49 -4.36 0.63
N SER A 83 -22.01 -3.36 1.34
CA SER A 83 -23.07 -2.49 0.84
C SER A 83 -22.56 -1.33 -0.03
N SER A 84 -21.25 -1.19 -0.17
CA SER A 84 -20.66 -0.10 -0.96
C SER A 84 -20.90 -0.29 -2.45
N SER A 85 -21.47 0.73 -3.09
CA SER A 85 -21.60 0.82 -4.55
C SER A 85 -20.43 1.55 -5.21
N GLN A 86 -19.48 2.08 -4.42
CA GLN A 86 -18.39 2.90 -4.91
C GLN A 86 -17.09 2.08 -4.95
N THR A 87 -16.43 2.10 -6.10
CA THR A 87 -15.15 1.44 -6.31
C THR A 87 -14.05 2.48 -6.44
N VAL A 88 -12.99 2.32 -5.65
CA VAL A 88 -11.74 3.08 -5.79
C VAL A 88 -10.78 2.24 -6.63
N THR A 89 -10.38 2.80 -7.76
CA THR A 89 -9.40 2.18 -8.66
C THR A 89 -8.02 2.76 -8.40
N ILE A 90 -7.06 1.91 -8.05
CA ILE A 90 -5.66 2.30 -7.80
C ILE A 90 -4.77 1.69 -8.89
N ALA A 91 -4.05 2.55 -9.61
CA ALA A 91 -2.97 2.15 -10.50
C ALA A 91 -1.72 1.85 -9.67
N LEU A 92 -1.33 0.58 -9.58
CA LEU A 92 -0.13 0.14 -8.88
C LEU A 92 0.97 -0.13 -9.92
N VAL A 93 1.91 0.80 -10.03
CA VAL A 93 2.97 0.77 -11.04
C VAL A 93 4.20 0.12 -10.44
N SER A 94 4.58 -1.06 -10.92
CA SER A 94 5.77 -1.78 -10.45
C SER A 94 6.37 -2.65 -11.55
N LYS A 95 7.69 -2.85 -11.53
CA LYS A 95 8.37 -3.77 -12.45
C LYS A 95 8.27 -5.25 -12.02
N TYR A 96 8.05 -5.50 -10.74
CA TYR A 96 7.98 -6.87 -10.23
C TYR A 96 6.54 -7.39 -10.09
N GLN A 97 6.42 -8.71 -10.18
CA GLN A 97 5.16 -9.44 -10.09
C GLN A 97 4.32 -9.01 -8.86
N GLN A 98 2.99 -9.05 -9.03
CA GLN A 98 1.99 -8.72 -8.01
C GLN A 98 2.26 -9.33 -6.61
N ASN A 99 2.91 -10.50 -6.56
CA ASN A 99 3.19 -11.24 -5.32
C ASN A 99 4.25 -10.59 -4.42
N LEU A 100 5.07 -9.66 -4.91
CA LEU A 100 6.04 -8.95 -4.05
C LEU A 100 5.40 -7.82 -3.24
N HIS A 101 4.22 -7.35 -3.65
CA HIS A 101 3.53 -6.20 -3.06
C HIS A 101 2.28 -6.57 -2.28
N ILE A 102 2.23 -7.80 -1.73
CA ILE A 102 1.08 -8.29 -0.95
C ILE A 102 0.70 -7.32 0.16
N PHE A 103 1.69 -6.74 0.85
CA PHE A 103 1.45 -5.78 1.94
C PHE A 103 0.79 -4.47 1.46
N VAL A 104 1.08 -4.03 0.23
CA VAL A 104 0.44 -2.85 -0.36
C VAL A 104 -1.03 -3.13 -0.61
N ASN A 105 -1.34 -4.26 -1.26
CA ASN A 105 -2.72 -4.67 -1.51
C ASN A 105 -3.50 -4.88 -0.21
N GLN A 106 -2.89 -5.49 0.82
CA GLN A 106 -3.52 -5.67 2.13
C GLN A 106 -3.78 -4.33 2.85
N SER A 107 -2.84 -3.39 2.77
CA SER A 107 -3.02 -2.04 3.34
C SER A 107 -4.13 -1.27 2.64
N LEU A 108 -4.21 -1.37 1.30
CA LEU A 108 -5.30 -0.79 0.53
C LEU A 108 -6.65 -1.43 0.85
N GLU A 109 -6.69 -2.76 1.00
CA GLU A 109 -7.89 -3.48 1.42
C GLU A 109 -8.35 -3.01 2.80
N HIS A 110 -7.44 -2.88 3.77
CA HIS A 110 -7.74 -2.34 5.09
C HIS A 110 -8.37 -0.94 5.00
N ALA A 111 -7.76 -0.03 4.23
CA ALA A 111 -8.27 1.32 4.05
C ALA A 111 -9.66 1.33 3.38
N CYS A 112 -9.85 0.54 2.32
CA CYS A 112 -11.13 0.48 1.60
C CYS A 112 -12.24 -0.12 2.46
N VAL A 113 -11.95 -1.18 3.23
CA VAL A 113 -12.92 -1.77 4.15
C VAL A 113 -13.28 -0.79 5.27
N TYR A 114 -12.31 -0.07 5.84
CA TYR A 114 -12.57 0.95 6.85
C TYR A 114 -13.42 2.11 6.31
N CYS A 115 -13.12 2.57 5.10
CA CYS A 115 -13.82 3.69 4.47
C CYS A 115 -15.14 3.30 3.78
N GLY A 116 -15.47 2.00 3.69
CA GLY A 116 -16.66 1.51 3.00
C GLY A 116 -16.60 1.67 1.48
N TYR A 117 -15.46 1.35 0.85
CA TYR A 117 -15.29 1.32 -0.61
C TYR A 117 -14.92 -0.08 -1.10
N GLN A 118 -15.25 -0.38 -2.34
CA GLN A 118 -14.71 -1.52 -3.08
C GLN A 118 -13.32 -1.15 -3.64
N LEU A 119 -12.38 -2.10 -3.60
CA LEU A 119 -11.01 -1.88 -4.10
C LEU A 119 -10.83 -2.54 -5.46
N ALA A 120 -10.37 -1.78 -6.46
CA ALA A 120 -9.90 -2.31 -7.72
C ALA A 120 -8.43 -1.91 -7.93
N VAL A 121 -7.51 -2.88 -7.86
CA VAL A 121 -6.10 -2.62 -8.15
C VAL A 121 -5.80 -2.96 -9.61
N LYS A 122 -5.30 -1.98 -10.35
CA LYS A 122 -4.76 -2.15 -11.71
C LYS A 122 -3.25 -2.21 -11.61
N TRP A 123 -2.70 -3.42 -11.69
CA TRP A 123 -1.26 -3.60 -11.74
C TRP A 123 -0.75 -3.23 -13.13
N ILE A 124 0.27 -2.38 -13.18
CA ILE A 124 0.88 -1.89 -14.40
C ILE A 124 2.38 -2.17 -14.32
N ASP A 125 2.91 -2.84 -15.34
CA ASP A 125 4.35 -3.00 -15.49
C ASP A 125 4.96 -1.64 -15.82
N GLY A 126 5.91 -1.18 -15.02
CA GLY A 126 6.58 0.10 -15.27
C GLY A 126 7.23 0.17 -16.66
N SER A 127 7.72 -0.95 -17.19
CA SER A 127 8.31 -1.00 -18.53
C SER A 127 7.31 -0.73 -19.65
N ASP A 128 6.01 -0.96 -19.41
CA ASP A 128 4.95 -0.64 -20.38
C ASP A 128 4.66 0.86 -20.44
N LEU A 129 5.24 1.68 -19.56
CA LEU A 129 5.09 3.14 -19.57
C LEU A 129 6.25 3.86 -20.27
N GLU A 130 7.29 3.14 -20.64
CA GLU A 130 8.50 3.69 -21.26
C GLU A 130 8.26 4.00 -22.76
N PRO A 131 8.90 5.06 -23.31
CA PRO A 131 8.75 5.40 -24.74
C PRO A 131 9.08 4.25 -25.69
N GLU A 132 10.04 3.41 -25.34
CA GLU A 132 10.45 2.24 -26.12
C GLU A 132 9.30 1.24 -26.28
N ALA A 133 8.46 1.09 -25.25
CA ALA A 133 7.31 0.19 -25.27
C ALA A 133 6.21 0.65 -26.24
N GLU A 134 6.12 1.95 -26.57
CA GLU A 134 5.18 2.45 -27.57
C GLU A 134 5.41 1.79 -28.94
N THR A 135 6.68 1.59 -29.30
CA THR A 135 7.05 0.97 -30.58
C THR A 135 7.17 -0.54 -30.49
N ALA A 136 7.74 -1.07 -29.39
CA ALA A 136 7.97 -2.50 -29.22
C ALA A 136 6.69 -3.28 -28.87
N PHE A 137 5.82 -2.69 -28.05
CA PHE A 137 4.62 -3.32 -27.49
C PHE A 137 3.43 -2.35 -27.44
N PRO A 138 2.96 -1.83 -28.60
CA PRO A 138 1.98 -0.73 -28.66
C PRO A 138 0.67 -0.99 -27.93
N THR A 139 0.19 -2.24 -27.91
CA THR A 139 -1.04 -2.60 -27.18
C THR A 139 -0.84 -2.51 -25.67
N ARG A 140 0.26 -3.06 -25.15
CA ARG A 140 0.56 -3.02 -23.71
C ARG A 140 0.79 -1.59 -23.23
N TYR A 141 1.51 -0.80 -24.03
CA TYR A 141 1.73 0.62 -23.77
C TYR A 141 0.41 1.38 -23.64
N ARG A 142 -0.49 1.20 -24.61
CA ARG A 142 -1.82 1.84 -24.57
C ARG A 142 -2.64 1.39 -23.36
N ASP A 143 -2.73 0.08 -23.12
CA ASP A 143 -3.50 -0.47 -22.01
C ASP A 143 -2.99 0.02 -20.63
N ALA A 144 -1.67 0.19 -20.49
CA ALA A 144 -1.02 0.73 -19.30
C ALA A 144 -1.42 2.19 -19.07
N TRP A 145 -1.29 3.04 -20.09
CA TRP A 145 -1.68 4.46 -20.00
C TRP A 145 -3.18 4.65 -19.82
N ASP A 146 -4.01 3.85 -20.47
CA ASP A 146 -5.46 3.86 -20.25
C ASP A 146 -5.81 3.48 -18.81
N SER A 147 -5.09 2.52 -18.23
CA SER A 147 -5.27 2.14 -16.82
C SER A 147 -4.88 3.26 -15.86
N ILE A 148 -3.79 4.00 -16.14
CA ILE A 148 -3.38 5.18 -15.37
C ILE A 148 -4.42 6.29 -15.49
N ALA A 149 -4.88 6.59 -16.70
CA ALA A 149 -5.83 7.68 -16.96
C ALA A 149 -7.18 7.46 -16.28
N ASN A 150 -7.60 6.21 -16.12
CA ASN A 150 -8.86 5.84 -15.46
C ASN A 150 -8.73 5.57 -13.95
N ALA A 151 -7.53 5.70 -13.36
CA ALA A 151 -7.33 5.44 -11.93
C ALA A 151 -7.72 6.65 -11.07
N ASN A 152 -8.21 6.38 -9.86
CA ASN A 152 -8.48 7.40 -8.84
C ASN A 152 -7.22 7.81 -8.05
N GLY A 153 -6.17 7.00 -8.13
CA GLY A 153 -4.87 7.28 -7.53
C GLY A 153 -3.80 6.36 -8.09
N ILE A 154 -2.55 6.81 -8.02
CA ILE A 154 -1.36 6.11 -8.50
C ILE A 154 -0.46 5.80 -7.31
N ILE A 155 -0.01 4.55 -7.22
CA ILE A 155 0.97 4.13 -6.22
C ILE A 155 2.17 3.54 -6.94
N VAL A 156 3.34 4.07 -6.60
CA VAL A 156 4.63 3.48 -6.98
C VAL A 156 5.27 2.95 -5.70
N PRO A 157 5.26 1.63 -5.48
CA PRO A 157 5.90 1.02 -4.32
C PRO A 157 7.41 0.95 -4.53
N ASP A 158 8.10 0.50 -3.49
CA ASP A 158 9.50 0.09 -3.63
C ASP A 158 9.58 -1.18 -4.49
N GLY A 159 10.71 -1.44 -5.14
CA GLY A 159 10.84 -2.57 -6.08
C GLY A 159 10.98 -2.15 -7.54
N PHE A 160 11.63 -1.03 -7.79
CA PHE A 160 12.36 -0.81 -9.02
C PHE A 160 13.86 -0.94 -8.73
N VAL A 161 14.65 -1.20 -9.75
CA VAL A 161 16.09 -0.92 -9.70
C VAL A 161 16.29 0.42 -10.41
N TYR A 162 17.30 1.20 -10.00
CA TYR A 162 17.56 2.52 -10.59
C TYR A 162 17.74 2.52 -12.11
N GLN A 163 18.15 1.40 -12.73
CA GLN A 163 18.24 1.29 -14.19
C GLN A 163 16.90 1.18 -14.92
N ASP A 164 15.80 1.10 -14.17
CA ASP A 164 14.45 0.83 -14.69
C ASP A 164 13.41 1.81 -14.10
N VAL A 165 13.87 2.97 -13.66
CA VAL A 165 13.05 3.96 -12.94
C VAL A 165 12.24 4.86 -13.89
N GLU A 166 12.52 4.79 -15.18
CA GLU A 166 11.96 5.64 -16.23
C GLU A 166 10.43 5.54 -16.27
N GLY A 167 9.87 4.33 -16.22
CA GLY A 167 8.43 4.12 -16.14
C GLY A 167 7.80 4.68 -14.86
N ALA A 168 8.49 4.58 -13.73
CA ALA A 168 8.04 5.18 -12.47
C ALA A 168 8.03 6.71 -12.53
N ILE A 169 9.08 7.32 -13.10
CA ILE A 169 9.17 8.77 -13.33
C ILE A 169 8.04 9.24 -14.26
N ALA A 170 7.74 8.48 -15.32
CA ALA A 170 6.65 8.77 -16.24
C ALA A 170 5.28 8.76 -15.52
N ALA A 171 5.04 7.78 -14.64
CA ALA A 171 3.83 7.71 -13.83
C ALA A 171 3.71 8.89 -12.86
N VAL A 172 4.80 9.27 -12.19
CA VAL A 172 4.81 10.45 -11.29
C VAL A 172 4.51 11.72 -12.07
N ARG A 173 5.16 11.90 -13.22
CA ARG A 173 4.95 13.05 -14.09
C ARG A 173 3.50 13.17 -14.51
N TYR A 174 2.90 12.06 -14.94
CA TYR A 174 1.48 12.02 -15.30
C TYR A 174 0.61 12.44 -14.11
N ALA A 175 0.88 11.89 -12.92
CA ALA A 175 0.12 12.21 -11.72
C ALA A 175 0.17 13.71 -11.39
N ARG A 176 1.37 14.31 -11.45
CA ARG A 176 1.59 15.74 -11.21
C ARG A 176 0.90 16.62 -12.25
N GLU A 177 1.06 16.31 -13.54
CA GLU A 177 0.52 17.13 -14.64
C GLU A 177 -1.00 17.04 -14.76
N HIS A 178 -1.61 15.93 -14.33
CA HIS A 178 -3.07 15.71 -14.39
C HIS A 178 -3.78 15.85 -13.04
N GLY A 179 -3.04 16.14 -11.96
CA GLY A 179 -3.61 16.29 -10.61
C GLY A 179 -4.17 14.99 -10.02
N VAL A 180 -3.65 13.84 -10.44
CA VAL A 180 -4.06 12.53 -9.90
C VAL A 180 -3.36 12.30 -8.55
N PRO A 181 -4.07 11.90 -7.49
CA PRO A 181 -3.45 11.56 -6.21
C PRO A 181 -2.35 10.51 -6.37
N PHE A 182 -1.19 10.77 -5.78
CA PHE A 182 -0.01 9.92 -5.87
C PHE A 182 0.52 9.55 -4.49
N LEU A 183 0.99 8.30 -4.32
CA LEU A 183 1.74 7.85 -3.16
C LEU A 183 2.99 7.08 -3.61
N GLY A 184 4.17 7.65 -3.32
CA GLY A 184 5.46 7.02 -3.57
C GLY A 184 6.02 6.39 -2.30
N ILE A 185 6.30 5.09 -2.33
CA ILE A 185 6.87 4.34 -1.21
C ILE A 185 8.29 3.91 -1.60
N GLY A 186 9.29 4.18 -0.76
CA GLY A 186 10.69 3.81 -1.05
C GLY A 186 11.18 4.46 -2.34
N LEU A 187 11.46 3.66 -3.38
CA LEU A 187 11.85 4.19 -4.68
C LEU A 187 10.77 5.08 -5.32
N GLY A 188 9.48 4.89 -5.05
CA GLY A 188 8.44 5.79 -5.58
C GLY A 188 8.62 7.24 -5.14
N PHE A 189 9.07 7.47 -3.89
CA PHE A 189 9.47 8.79 -3.42
C PHE A 189 10.68 9.32 -4.19
N GLN A 190 11.68 8.45 -4.43
CA GLN A 190 12.89 8.81 -5.16
C GLN A 190 12.58 9.18 -6.62
N ALA A 191 11.67 8.45 -7.27
CA ALA A 191 11.18 8.77 -8.61
C ALA A 191 10.51 10.15 -8.65
N ALA A 192 9.75 10.53 -7.61
CA ALA A 192 9.15 11.87 -7.55
C ALA A 192 10.19 12.99 -7.41
N VAL A 193 11.19 12.78 -6.56
CA VAL A 193 12.34 13.69 -6.44
C VAL A 193 13.08 13.82 -7.78
N LEU A 194 13.32 12.69 -8.48
CA LEU A 194 13.99 12.68 -9.79
C LEU A 194 13.15 13.36 -10.88
N GLU A 195 11.84 13.12 -10.91
CA GLU A 195 10.92 13.74 -11.88
C GLU A 195 10.91 15.25 -11.74
N LEU A 196 10.80 15.76 -10.52
CA LEU A 196 10.82 17.19 -10.28
C LEU A 196 12.20 17.77 -10.61
N HIS A 197 13.27 17.12 -10.18
CA HIS A 197 14.63 17.55 -10.51
C HIS A 197 14.85 17.66 -12.02
N ALA A 198 14.46 16.64 -12.79
CA ALA A 198 14.55 16.65 -14.25
C ALA A 198 13.66 17.74 -14.90
N THR A 199 12.55 18.10 -14.26
CA THR A 199 11.66 19.18 -14.72
C THR A 199 12.28 20.55 -14.44
N CYS A 200 12.85 20.76 -13.26
CA CYS A 200 13.43 22.04 -12.83
C CYS A 200 14.78 22.33 -13.49
N VAL A 201 15.64 21.33 -13.63
CA VAL A 201 17.00 21.51 -14.20
C VAL A 201 16.97 21.68 -15.72
N LYS A 202 15.87 21.36 -16.41
CA LYS A 202 15.65 21.76 -17.80
C LYS A 202 15.60 23.29 -18.02
N LEU A 203 15.61 24.11 -16.97
CA LEU A 203 15.60 25.58 -17.03
C LEU A 203 16.93 26.26 -16.65
N GLN A 204 17.93 25.54 -16.15
CA GLN A 204 19.24 26.12 -15.85
C GLN A 204 20.34 25.13 -16.26
N GLU A 205 21.11 25.53 -17.26
CA GLU A 205 22.29 24.86 -17.83
C GLU A 205 22.90 23.79 -16.92
N ILE A 206 22.79 22.53 -17.33
CA ILE A 206 23.63 21.46 -16.79
C ILE A 206 25.05 21.74 -17.29
N ASP A 207 25.84 22.41 -16.45
CA ASP A 207 27.27 22.56 -16.65
C ASP A 207 27.89 21.14 -16.69
N SER A 208 28.50 20.83 -17.82
CA SER A 208 28.87 19.50 -18.35
C SER A 208 29.84 18.68 -17.48
N ASN A 209 30.19 19.14 -16.28
CA ASN A 209 31.16 18.54 -15.36
C ASN A 209 30.56 18.10 -14.02
N SER A 210 29.26 18.25 -13.78
CA SER A 210 28.64 17.90 -12.49
C SER A 210 27.80 16.61 -12.58
N GLN A 211 28.46 15.44 -12.64
CA GLN A 211 27.80 14.18 -12.25
C GLN A 211 27.56 14.17 -10.73
N GLN A 212 26.64 15.01 -10.25
CA GLN A 212 26.14 14.92 -8.89
C GLN A 212 24.91 14.02 -8.91
N SER A 213 25.10 12.76 -8.53
CA SER A 213 23.98 11.85 -8.30
C SER A 213 23.04 12.46 -7.25
N VAL A 214 21.75 12.59 -7.55
CA VAL A 214 20.72 13.12 -6.62
C VAL A 214 20.63 12.26 -5.35
N PHE A 215 20.90 10.96 -5.48
CA PHE A 215 20.95 10.00 -4.38
C PHE A 215 22.34 9.41 -4.22
N VAL A 216 22.77 9.21 -2.97
CA VAL A 216 24.03 8.52 -2.60
C VAL A 216 23.74 7.31 -1.73
N ILE A 217 24.62 6.31 -1.83
CA ILE A 217 24.53 5.10 -1.02
C ILE A 217 24.75 5.45 0.46
N ASP A 218 23.77 5.11 1.29
CA ASP A 218 23.82 5.15 2.73
C ASP A 218 24.09 3.74 3.27
N LYS A 219 25.06 3.63 4.19
CA LYS A 219 25.45 2.34 4.78
C LYS A 219 24.39 1.78 5.74
N ASN A 220 23.45 2.62 6.17
CA ASN A 220 22.33 2.23 7.03
C ASN A 220 21.11 1.85 6.19
N THR A 221 21.08 0.59 5.78
CA THR A 221 20.09 0.05 4.85
C THR A 221 18.72 -0.22 5.48
N ALA A 222 18.66 -0.52 6.78
CA ALA A 222 17.43 -0.79 7.51
C ALA A 222 17.43 -0.09 8.88
N CYS A 223 16.38 0.67 9.19
CA CYS A 223 16.27 1.36 10.48
C CYS A 223 14.83 1.69 10.85
N VAL A 224 14.56 1.74 12.16
CA VAL A 224 13.37 2.37 12.72
C VAL A 224 13.73 3.82 13.04
N GLN A 225 12.94 4.78 12.57
CA GLN A 225 13.21 6.20 12.80
C GLN A 225 11.99 6.92 13.32
N SER A 226 12.21 7.79 14.31
CA SER A 226 11.23 8.75 14.74
C SER A 226 11.36 10.02 13.90
N ILE A 227 10.24 10.46 13.36
CA ILE A 227 10.16 11.60 12.46
C ILE A 227 9.17 12.59 13.05
N SER A 228 9.54 13.86 13.01
CA SER A 228 8.70 14.96 13.49
C SER A 228 8.18 15.75 12.29
N PHE A 229 6.89 16.02 12.27
CA PHE A 229 6.29 16.88 11.26
C PHE A 229 6.76 18.32 11.48
N CYS A 230 7.11 19.00 10.39
CA CYS A 230 7.46 20.42 10.43
C CYS A 230 6.21 21.26 10.74
N ASP A 231 6.37 22.26 11.63
CA ASP A 231 5.27 23.17 11.99
C ASP A 231 5.06 24.28 10.95
N GLU A 232 5.98 24.43 10.01
CA GLU A 232 6.00 25.49 8.99
C GLU A 232 4.85 25.39 7.98
N HIS A 233 4.18 24.23 7.89
CA HIS A 233 3.10 23.97 6.95
C HIS A 233 1.80 23.57 7.68
N GLU A 234 0.74 24.36 7.46
CA GLU A 234 -0.62 24.02 7.89
C GLU A 234 -1.31 23.10 6.86
N GLY A 235 -2.29 22.31 7.28
CA GLY A 235 -3.08 21.45 6.38
C GLY A 235 -2.34 20.23 5.80
N LEU A 236 -1.25 19.79 6.45
CA LEU A 236 -0.52 18.58 6.05
C LEU A 236 -1.41 17.33 6.18
N LYS A 237 -1.85 16.79 5.05
CA LYS A 237 -2.69 15.57 4.99
C LYS A 237 -2.06 14.37 5.70
N SER A 238 -0.72 14.25 5.66
CA SER A 238 0.01 13.21 6.39
C SER A 238 -0.14 13.37 7.90
N ARG A 239 0.08 14.58 8.44
CA ARG A 239 -0.12 14.89 9.87
C ARG A 239 -1.56 14.65 10.32
N GLU A 240 -2.54 14.99 9.47
CA GLU A 240 -3.95 14.71 9.72
C GLU A 240 -4.26 13.21 9.74
N ALA A 241 -3.68 12.44 8.81
CA ALA A 241 -3.84 10.99 8.74
C ALA A 241 -3.27 10.29 9.98
N TYR A 242 -2.07 10.68 10.44
CA TYR A 242 -1.44 10.10 11.63
C TYR A 242 -2.05 10.60 12.95
N ARG A 243 -2.72 11.76 12.94
CA ARG A 243 -3.24 12.44 14.15
C ARG A 243 -2.17 12.63 15.23
N SER A 244 -0.91 12.80 14.81
CA SER A 244 0.26 12.94 15.67
C SER A 244 1.26 13.91 15.06
N ARG A 245 2.03 14.61 15.91
CA ARG A 245 3.17 15.46 15.50
C ARG A 245 4.46 14.68 15.33
N GLN A 246 4.55 13.51 15.93
CA GLN A 246 5.72 12.64 15.88
C GLN A 246 5.26 11.23 15.56
N ILE A 247 5.92 10.62 14.59
CA ILE A 247 5.65 9.26 14.14
C ILE A 247 6.91 8.42 14.22
N THR A 248 6.75 7.11 14.18
CA THR A 248 7.85 6.17 14.13
C THR A 248 7.61 5.20 13.00
N GLU A 249 8.49 5.23 12.00
CA GLU A 249 8.36 4.42 10.79
C GLU A 249 9.59 3.55 10.55
N ARG A 250 9.39 2.51 9.74
CA ARG A 250 10.44 1.56 9.35
C ARG A 250 10.89 1.85 7.94
N TYR A 251 12.18 2.11 7.79
CA TYR A 251 12.80 2.37 6.50
C TYR A 251 13.72 1.22 6.12
N LEU A 252 13.59 0.78 4.88
CA LEU A 252 14.52 -0.13 4.22
C LEU A 252 14.98 0.55 2.92
N THR A 253 16.03 1.35 2.99
CA THR A 253 16.59 2.04 1.82
C THR A 253 18.09 2.14 1.94
N GLN A 254 18.80 1.89 0.84
CA GLN A 254 20.24 2.07 0.76
C GLN A 254 20.62 3.46 0.27
N TYR A 255 19.66 4.36 0.08
CA TYR A 255 19.86 5.63 -0.59
C TYR A 255 19.32 6.79 0.24
N LYS A 256 20.09 7.87 0.27
CA LYS A 256 19.69 9.17 0.82
C LYS A 256 19.97 10.27 -0.18
N ILE A 257 19.32 11.41 0.00
CA ILE A 257 19.56 12.59 -0.84
C ILE A 257 21.01 13.04 -0.66
N ALA A 258 21.70 13.24 -1.78
CA ALA A 258 23.15 13.42 -1.83
C ALA A 258 23.63 14.74 -1.23
N SER A 259 22.84 15.80 -1.37
CA SER A 259 23.23 17.14 -0.99
C SER A 259 22.02 17.94 -0.51
N PRO A 260 22.13 18.68 0.61
CA PRO A 260 21.12 19.64 1.04
C PRO A 260 20.78 20.70 -0.03
N LYS A 261 21.69 20.97 -0.98
CA LYS A 261 21.41 21.89 -2.10
C LYS A 261 20.29 21.37 -3.00
N PHE A 262 20.20 20.05 -3.21
CA PHE A 262 19.12 19.46 -4.00
C PHE A 262 17.77 19.64 -3.31
N LEU A 263 17.72 19.46 -1.99
CA LEU A 263 16.53 19.75 -1.20
C LEU A 263 16.08 21.19 -1.37
N GLN A 264 17.02 22.14 -1.27
CA GLN A 264 16.71 23.55 -1.45
C GLN A 264 16.12 23.82 -2.84
N THR A 265 16.72 23.31 -3.92
CA THR A 265 16.20 23.49 -5.28
C THR A 265 14.79 22.92 -5.42
N ILE A 266 14.53 21.73 -4.87
CA ILE A 266 13.22 21.08 -4.92
C ILE A 266 12.17 21.88 -4.12
N VAL A 267 12.55 22.42 -2.97
CA VAL A 267 11.67 23.28 -2.17
C VAL A 267 11.32 24.59 -2.87
N GLU A 268 12.31 25.24 -3.48
CA GLU A 268 12.11 26.46 -4.26
C GLU A 268 11.17 26.24 -5.47
N ASN A 269 11.06 25.00 -5.95
CA ASN A 269 10.20 24.61 -7.07
C ASN A 269 8.86 23.98 -6.65
N GLY A 270 8.47 24.12 -5.38
CA GLY A 270 7.10 23.85 -4.93
C GLY A 270 6.86 22.50 -4.26
N MET A 271 7.90 21.70 -3.99
CA MET A 271 7.80 20.54 -3.10
C MET A 271 8.04 20.97 -1.64
N PHE A 272 7.26 20.45 -0.69
CA PHE A 272 7.41 20.83 0.72
C PHE A 272 8.05 19.70 1.50
N VAL A 273 9.12 19.96 2.24
CA VAL A 273 9.60 18.97 3.23
C VAL A 273 8.63 19.02 4.42
N VAL A 274 7.84 17.97 4.58
CA VAL A 274 6.78 17.93 5.59
C VAL A 274 7.23 17.26 6.89
N ALA A 275 8.25 16.41 6.81
CA ALA A 275 8.81 15.74 7.97
C ALA A 275 10.28 15.37 7.72
N GLY A 276 11.05 15.22 8.80
CA GLY A 276 12.43 14.76 8.69
C GLY A 276 13.01 14.33 10.02
N ASP A 277 14.21 13.76 9.96
CA ASP A 277 15.02 13.49 11.15
C ASP A 277 15.68 14.78 11.67
N ASP A 278 16.22 14.74 12.90
CA ASP A 278 16.88 15.91 13.53
C ASP A 278 18.04 16.47 12.67
N SER A 279 18.61 15.64 11.80
CA SER A 279 19.69 16.01 10.89
C SER A 279 19.22 16.60 9.56
N LYS A 280 17.91 16.55 9.26
CA LYS A 280 17.29 16.91 7.97
C LYS A 280 17.94 16.23 6.76
N THR A 281 18.61 15.09 6.98
CA THR A 281 19.26 14.32 5.89
C THR A 281 18.32 13.27 5.31
N ARG A 282 17.27 12.93 6.06
CA ARG A 282 16.17 12.06 5.61
C ARG A 282 14.88 12.85 5.77
N VAL A 283 14.15 12.96 4.67
CA VAL A 283 12.96 13.80 4.58
C VAL A 283 11.80 13.03 3.98
N ASP A 284 10.61 13.31 4.49
CA ASP A 284 9.35 12.98 3.85
C ASP A 284 8.80 14.27 3.22
N ILE A 285 8.20 14.14 2.04
CA ILE A 285 7.69 15.25 1.20
C ILE A 285 6.25 14.98 0.83
#